data_AF-A0AAU9N1U4-F1
#
_entry.id   AF-A0AAU9N1U4-F1
#
_cell.length_a   1.000
_cell.length_b   1.000
_cell.length_c   1.000
_cell.angle_alpha   90.00
_cell.angle_beta   90.00
_cell.angle_gamma   90.00
#
_symmetry.space_group_name_H-M   'P 1'
#
loop_
_entity.id
_entity.type
_entity.pdbx_description
1 polymer ?
#
loop_
_entity_poly.entity_id
_entity_poly.type
_entity_poly.pdbx_seq_one_letter_code
_entity_poly.pdbx_strand_id
1 'polypeptide(L)'
;MRKGSWESASQRIPSHIKMFFYRDDVCVDGRIHWLCVTDLEGNPRTIVTFDLGAMTLGDEIPLPDSVIDCGRWCMSDLGVLGGKLCVMSRCVKHYECNVWVRDDHTDSWVKHHLFSQFNARITPYGFTSHNEFLFQLDHSPRFALYDPVAAKTKTFKIKTMTRPLDRLKIFNYVDSLAWIPPAATQLSSVS
;
A
#
# COMPACT_ATOMS: atom_id res chain seq x y z
N MET A 1 1.92 -9.66 -21.90
CA MET A 1 3.13 -8.85 -22.18
C MET A 1 4.19 -9.70 -22.85
N ARG A 2 4.63 -9.30 -24.05
CA ARG A 2 5.84 -9.88 -24.63
C ARG A 2 7.09 -9.29 -23.94
N LYS A 3 8.11 -10.11 -23.75
CA LYS A 3 9.39 -9.67 -23.20
C LYS A 3 10.03 -8.63 -24.14
N GLY A 4 10.43 -7.49 -23.61
CA GLY A 4 11.15 -6.45 -24.37
C GLY A 4 10.28 -5.49 -25.17
N SER A 5 8.96 -5.48 -24.97
CA SER A 5 8.05 -4.51 -25.58
C SER A 5 7.28 -3.73 -24.53
N TRP A 6 7.00 -2.47 -24.83
CA TRP A 6 6.04 -1.65 -24.09
C TRP A 6 4.68 -1.81 -24.74
N GLU A 7 3.67 -2.13 -23.94
CA GLU A 7 2.26 -2.25 -24.36
C GLU A 7 1.46 -1.21 -23.58
N SER A 8 0.58 -0.48 -24.26
CA SER A 8 -0.32 0.48 -23.63
C SER A 8 -1.55 -0.24 -23.09
N ALA A 9 -1.96 0.05 -21.86
CA ALA A 9 -3.30 -0.32 -21.40
C ALA A 9 -4.34 0.45 -22.25
N SER A 10 -5.35 -0.25 -22.77
CA SER A 10 -6.36 0.34 -23.65
C SER A 10 -7.41 1.16 -22.90
N GLN A 11 -7.56 0.92 -21.60
CA GLN A 11 -8.55 1.59 -20.77
C GLN A 11 -8.05 2.95 -20.29
N ARG A 12 -8.97 3.92 -20.26
CA ARG A 12 -8.71 5.25 -19.75
C ARG A 12 -8.95 5.28 -18.25
N ILE A 13 -8.11 6.01 -17.53
CA ILE A 13 -8.34 6.33 -16.12
C ILE A 13 -9.66 7.10 -15.97
N PRO A 14 -10.50 6.79 -14.97
CA PRO A 14 -11.74 7.53 -14.73
C PRO A 14 -11.50 9.04 -14.57
N SER A 15 -12.38 9.87 -15.15
CA SER A 15 -12.17 11.32 -15.27
C SER A 15 -12.25 12.09 -13.93
N HIS A 16 -12.86 11.49 -12.91
CA HIS A 16 -12.90 12.04 -11.56
C HIS A 16 -11.58 11.83 -10.81
N ILE A 17 -10.73 10.88 -11.24
CA ILE A 17 -9.39 10.70 -10.69
C ILE A 17 -8.50 11.82 -11.23
N LYS A 18 -8.02 12.68 -10.33
CA LYS A 18 -7.22 13.86 -10.68
C LYS A 18 -5.73 13.58 -10.63
N MET A 19 -5.29 12.70 -9.74
CA MET A 19 -3.89 12.41 -9.52
C MET A 19 -3.69 11.06 -8.83
N PHE A 20 -2.57 10.41 -9.15
CA PHE A 20 -2.05 9.26 -8.42
C PHE A 20 -0.98 9.73 -7.44
N PHE A 21 -1.01 9.25 -6.20
CA PHE A 21 0.02 9.62 -5.24
C PHE A 21 1.36 8.94 -5.54
N TYR A 22 2.44 9.73 -5.51
CA TYR A 22 3.79 9.24 -5.74
C TYR A 22 4.32 8.51 -4.50
N ARG A 23 3.93 7.24 -4.34
CA ARG A 23 4.52 6.17 -3.48
C ARG A 23 3.52 5.10 -3.09
N ASP A 24 2.24 5.40 -3.23
CA ASP A 24 1.19 4.62 -2.61
C ASP A 24 0.63 3.60 -3.58
N ASP A 25 1.54 2.81 -4.14
CA ASP A 25 1.19 1.64 -4.91
C ASP A 25 1.78 0.37 -4.33
N VAL A 26 0.95 -0.65 -4.33
CA VAL A 26 1.28 -2.00 -3.90
C VAL A 26 0.73 -2.99 -4.91
N CYS A 27 1.45 -4.09 -5.08
CA CYS A 27 0.98 -5.23 -5.85
C CYS A 27 0.58 -6.34 -4.88
N VAL A 28 -0.68 -6.74 -4.91
CA VAL A 28 -1.21 -7.87 -4.14
C VAL A 28 -2.10 -8.70 -5.04
N ASP A 29 -1.94 -10.02 -5.00
CA ASP A 29 -2.69 -10.99 -5.82
C ASP A 29 -2.73 -10.66 -7.32
N GLY A 30 -1.61 -10.20 -7.87
CA GLY A 30 -1.49 -9.87 -9.30
C GLY A 30 -2.21 -8.57 -9.71
N ARG A 31 -2.68 -7.78 -8.74
CA ARG A 31 -3.30 -6.49 -8.97
C ARG A 31 -2.44 -5.37 -8.40
N ILE A 32 -2.26 -4.32 -9.18
CA ILE A 32 -1.67 -3.07 -8.69
C ILE A 32 -2.81 -2.24 -8.10
N HIS A 33 -2.58 -1.72 -6.90
CA HIS A 33 -3.48 -0.82 -6.20
C HIS A 33 -2.78 0.52 -6.11
N TRP A 34 -3.42 1.61 -6.54
CA TRP A 34 -2.91 2.97 -6.40
C TRP A 34 -3.82 3.80 -5.53
N LEU A 35 -3.24 4.53 -4.58
CA LEU A 35 -3.95 5.56 -3.86
C LEU A 35 -4.14 6.80 -4.76
N CYS A 36 -5.39 7.24 -4.88
CA CYS A 36 -5.81 8.26 -5.82
C CYS A 36 -6.50 9.44 -5.14
N VAL A 37 -6.32 10.61 -5.73
CA VAL A 37 -7.00 11.86 -5.37
C VAL A 37 -8.15 12.10 -6.35
N THR A 38 -9.33 12.42 -5.82
CA THR A 38 -10.51 12.79 -6.62
C THR A 38 -10.87 14.28 -6.52
N ASP A 39 -10.25 15.03 -5.61
CA ASP A 39 -10.46 16.47 -5.43
C ASP A 39 -9.17 17.29 -5.68
N LEU A 40 -9.29 18.61 -5.84
CA LEU A 40 -8.11 19.48 -5.98
C LEU A 40 -7.44 19.80 -4.64
N GLU A 41 -8.03 19.34 -3.52
CA GLU A 41 -7.49 19.57 -2.19
C GLU A 41 -6.32 18.64 -1.88
N GLY A 42 -6.08 17.65 -2.73
CA GLY A 42 -4.95 16.74 -2.63
C GLY A 42 -5.14 15.67 -1.57
N ASN A 43 -6.36 15.42 -1.09
CA ASN A 43 -6.60 14.35 -0.13
C ASN A 43 -6.82 13.03 -0.87
N PRO A 44 -6.14 11.93 -0.50
CA PRO A 44 -6.52 10.61 -0.96
C PRO A 44 -7.99 10.31 -0.68
N ARG A 45 -8.72 9.78 -1.66
CA ARG A 45 -10.15 9.46 -1.49
C ARG A 45 -10.50 8.03 -1.85
N THR A 46 -9.74 7.42 -2.76
CA THR A 46 -10.06 6.10 -3.29
C THR A 46 -8.78 5.38 -3.68
N ILE A 47 -8.89 4.06 -3.82
CA ILE A 47 -7.84 3.21 -4.36
C ILE A 47 -8.33 2.69 -5.71
N VAL A 48 -7.58 2.95 -6.77
CA VAL A 48 -7.85 2.37 -8.09
C VAL A 48 -7.07 1.07 -8.23
N THR A 49 -7.71 0.04 -8.75
CA THR A 49 -7.07 -1.26 -9.00
C THR A 49 -6.78 -1.46 -10.49
N PHE A 50 -5.71 -2.20 -10.79
CA PHE A 50 -5.37 -2.63 -12.14
C PHE A 50 -4.94 -4.09 -12.12
N ASP A 51 -5.66 -4.91 -12.88
CA ASP A 51 -5.41 -6.32 -13.01
C ASP A 51 -4.31 -6.58 -14.04
N LEU A 52 -3.16 -7.11 -13.59
CA LEU A 52 -2.03 -7.38 -14.48
C LEU A 52 -2.27 -8.57 -15.42
N GLY A 53 -3.15 -9.50 -15.04
CA GLY A 53 -3.51 -10.66 -15.85
C GLY A 53 -4.44 -10.29 -16.99
N ALA A 54 -5.48 -9.50 -16.69
CA ALA A 54 -6.45 -9.03 -17.66
C ALA A 54 -6.01 -7.77 -18.42
N MET A 55 -5.02 -7.03 -17.90
CA MET A 55 -4.59 -5.72 -18.42
C MET A 55 -5.71 -4.68 -18.43
N THR A 56 -6.52 -4.67 -17.38
CA THR A 56 -7.70 -3.80 -17.24
C THR A 56 -7.70 -3.12 -15.88
N LEU A 57 -8.25 -1.90 -15.83
CA LEU A 57 -8.64 -1.26 -14.59
C LEU A 57 -9.76 -2.07 -13.95
N GLY A 58 -9.64 -2.30 -12.65
CA GLY A 58 -10.69 -2.90 -11.83
C GLY A 58 -11.49 -1.85 -11.10
N ASP A 59 -12.20 -2.30 -10.07
CA ASP A 59 -13.06 -1.46 -9.25
C ASP A 59 -12.26 -0.48 -8.39
N GLU A 60 -12.96 0.59 -8.00
CA GLU A 60 -12.50 1.57 -7.02
C GLU A 60 -12.84 1.08 -5.61
N ILE A 61 -11.84 1.09 -4.73
CA ILE A 61 -11.99 0.71 -3.33
C ILE A 61 -11.98 1.99 -2.48
N PRO A 62 -13.09 2.32 -1.78
CA PRO A 62 -13.12 3.48 -0.90
C PRO A 62 -12.14 3.27 0.27
N LEU A 63 -11.60 4.37 0.81
CA LEU A 63 -10.80 4.32 2.04
C LEU A 63 -11.69 4.07 3.28
N PRO A 64 -11.11 3.63 4.42
CA PRO A 64 -11.87 3.54 5.66
C PRO A 64 -12.43 4.90 6.09
N ASP A 65 -13.68 4.98 6.54
CA ASP A 65 -14.36 6.25 6.89
C ASP A 65 -13.56 7.13 7.86
N SER A 66 -12.99 6.51 8.90
CA SER A 66 -12.17 7.23 9.90
C SER A 66 -10.91 7.90 9.32
N VAL A 67 -10.40 7.40 8.20
CA VAL A 67 -9.26 8.00 7.47
C VAL A 67 -9.73 9.26 6.73
N ILE A 68 -10.95 9.21 6.18
CA ILE A 68 -11.59 10.31 5.45
C ILE A 68 -11.93 11.47 6.41
N ASP A 69 -12.46 11.16 7.59
CA ASP A 69 -12.90 12.14 8.59
C ASP A 69 -11.77 12.99 9.16
N CYS A 70 -10.54 12.45 9.21
CA CYS A 70 -9.37 13.18 9.71
C CYS A 70 -8.89 14.28 8.72
N GLY A 71 -9.41 14.29 7.49
CA GLY A 71 -9.16 15.32 6.48
C GLY A 71 -7.68 15.52 6.14
N ARG A 72 -7.28 16.77 5.87
CA ARG A 72 -5.91 17.15 5.44
C ARG A 72 -4.79 16.85 6.45
N TRP A 73 -5.14 16.49 7.68
CA TRP A 73 -4.17 16.15 8.74
C TRP A 73 -3.81 14.68 8.75
N CYS A 74 -4.46 13.90 7.88
CA CYS A 74 -4.25 12.48 7.71
C CYS A 74 -3.39 12.25 6.47
N MET A 75 -2.26 11.56 6.64
CA MET A 75 -1.52 11.02 5.50
C MET A 75 -1.74 9.51 5.48
N SER A 76 -2.04 8.96 4.31
CA SER A 76 -2.26 7.53 4.14
C SER A 76 -1.28 6.97 3.14
N ASP A 77 -0.72 5.81 3.44
CA ASP A 77 0.10 5.02 2.53
C ASP A 77 -0.50 3.62 2.37
N LEU A 78 -0.24 2.98 1.24
CA LEU A 78 -0.63 1.57 1.02
C LEU A 78 0.48 0.62 1.44
N GLY A 79 0.08 -0.57 1.88
CA GLY A 79 0.98 -1.64 2.28
C GLY A 79 0.35 -3.01 2.05
N VAL A 80 1.12 -4.05 2.34
CA VAL A 80 0.65 -5.45 2.33
C VAL A 80 0.93 -6.05 3.69
N LEU A 81 -0.11 -6.47 4.41
CA LEU A 81 0.01 -7.12 5.73
C LEU A 81 -0.62 -8.51 5.67
N GLY A 82 0.16 -9.55 5.98
CA GLY A 82 -0.32 -10.92 5.92
C GLY A 82 -0.80 -11.34 4.54
N GLY A 83 -0.21 -10.77 3.48
CA GLY A 83 -0.63 -10.99 2.09
C GLY A 83 -1.86 -10.21 1.66
N LYS A 84 -2.45 -9.37 2.53
CA LYS A 84 -3.65 -8.59 2.24
C LYS A 84 -3.34 -7.11 2.05
N LEU A 85 -4.14 -6.43 1.24
CA LEU A 85 -4.08 -4.97 1.09
C LEU A 85 -4.32 -4.29 2.44
N CYS A 86 -3.46 -3.35 2.81
CA CYS A 86 -3.67 -2.52 3.99
C CYS A 86 -3.45 -1.03 3.73
N VAL A 87 -4.16 -0.19 4.49
CA VAL A 87 -4.00 1.26 4.55
C VAL A 87 -3.35 1.61 5.89
N MET A 88 -2.24 2.32 5.83
CA MET A 88 -1.56 2.87 7.00
C MET A 88 -1.84 4.37 7.04
N SER A 89 -2.63 4.79 8.02
CA SER A 89 -3.03 6.18 8.20
C SER A 89 -2.30 6.77 9.40
N ARG A 90 -1.67 7.94 9.21
CA ARG A 90 -1.05 8.71 10.29
C ARG A 90 -1.80 10.01 10.51
N CYS A 91 -2.14 10.31 11.76
CA CYS A 91 -2.68 11.61 12.15
C CYS A 91 -1.57 12.49 12.69
N VAL A 92 -1.32 13.64 12.04
CA VAL A 92 -0.25 14.58 12.44
C VAL A 92 -0.48 15.13 13.85
N LYS A 93 -1.73 15.26 14.32
CA LYS A 93 -2.05 15.84 15.63
C LYS A 93 -1.81 14.90 16.81
N HIS A 94 -2.00 13.59 16.60
CA HIS A 94 -2.02 12.62 17.70
C HIS A 94 -0.81 11.69 17.71
N TYR A 95 0.07 11.79 16.71
CA TYR A 95 1.21 10.87 16.49
C TYR A 95 0.80 9.39 16.39
N GLU A 96 -0.49 9.13 16.21
CA GLU A 96 -1.04 7.80 16.04
C GLU A 96 -0.87 7.33 14.61
N CYS A 97 -0.52 6.04 14.47
CA CYS A 97 -0.61 5.34 13.19
C CYS A 97 -1.62 4.19 13.31
N ASN A 98 -2.67 4.27 12.50
CA ASN A 98 -3.71 3.26 12.39
C ASN A 98 -3.46 2.40 11.15
N VAL A 99 -3.61 1.09 11.30
CA VAL A 99 -3.51 0.15 10.17
C VAL A 99 -4.86 -0.53 9.97
N TRP A 100 -5.37 -0.41 8.75
CA TRP A 100 -6.61 -1.02 8.29
C TRP A 100 -6.29 -2.07 7.25
N VAL A 101 -6.84 -3.27 7.39
CA VAL A 101 -6.65 -4.37 6.44
C VAL A 101 -7.96 -4.60 5.72
N ARG A 102 -7.90 -4.84 4.40
CA ARG A 102 -9.07 -5.22 3.62
C ARG A 102 -9.46 -6.65 3.97
N ASP A 103 -10.71 -6.84 4.36
CA ASP A 103 -11.30 -8.16 4.55
C ASP A 103 -11.98 -8.61 3.25
N ASP A 104 -11.49 -9.70 2.68
CA ASP A 104 -11.98 -10.27 1.43
C ASP A 104 -13.37 -10.92 1.60
N HIS A 105 -13.76 -11.28 2.83
CA HIS A 105 -15.04 -11.93 3.09
C HIS A 105 -16.21 -10.94 3.13
N THR A 106 -15.97 -9.77 3.71
CA THR A 106 -16.99 -8.72 3.91
C THR A 106 -16.83 -7.55 2.96
N ASP A 107 -15.78 -7.56 2.14
CA ASP A 107 -15.38 -6.44 1.27
C ASP A 107 -15.36 -5.10 2.03
N SER A 108 -14.78 -5.13 3.24
CA SER A 108 -14.75 -3.99 4.16
C SER A 108 -13.38 -3.80 4.82
N TRP A 109 -13.20 -2.68 5.52
CA TRP A 109 -11.96 -2.38 6.23
C TRP A 109 -12.06 -2.78 7.69
N VAL A 110 -11.09 -3.57 8.15
CA VAL A 110 -10.96 -3.97 9.55
C VAL A 110 -9.75 -3.30 10.16
N LYS A 111 -9.93 -2.63 11.30
CA LYS A 111 -8.82 -2.02 12.04
C LYS A 111 -7.98 -3.13 12.67
N HIS A 112 -6.73 -3.27 12.25
CA HIS A 112 -5.86 -4.36 12.69
C HIS A 112 -4.91 -3.93 13.80
N HIS A 113 -4.26 -2.76 13.65
CA HIS A 113 -3.32 -2.25 14.64
C HIS A 113 -3.52 -0.76 14.90
N LEU A 114 -3.39 -0.38 16.16
CA LEU A 114 -3.16 0.98 16.59
C LEU A 114 -1.74 1.04 17.15
N PHE A 115 -0.85 1.74 16.44
CA PHE A 115 0.44 2.09 17.00
C PHE A 115 0.32 3.45 17.69
N SER A 116 -0.04 3.44 18.98
CA SER A 116 -0.07 4.62 19.86
C SER A 116 1.23 4.79 20.65
N GLN A 117 2.11 3.80 20.62
CA GLN A 117 3.35 3.74 21.40
C GLN A 117 4.49 4.63 20.86
N PHE A 118 4.27 5.35 19.77
CA PHE A 118 5.30 6.20 19.19
C PHE A 118 5.29 7.58 19.84
N ASN A 119 6.29 7.85 20.68
CA ASN A 119 6.53 9.16 21.28
C ASN A 119 7.08 10.20 20.28
N ALA A 120 7.01 9.92 18.98
CA ALA A 120 7.58 10.75 17.92
C ALA A 120 6.78 10.57 16.61
N ARG A 121 6.89 11.56 15.72
CA ARG A 121 6.33 11.45 14.37
C ARG A 121 6.98 10.29 13.62
N ILE A 122 6.16 9.46 12.98
CA ILE A 122 6.64 8.36 12.14
C ILE A 122 6.18 8.49 10.69
N THR A 123 6.98 7.95 9.78
CA THR A 123 6.63 7.76 8.36
C THR A 123 6.63 6.27 8.05
N PRO A 124 5.44 5.60 7.98
CA PRO A 124 5.31 4.25 7.46
C PRO A 124 5.90 4.10 6.06
N TYR A 125 6.49 2.93 5.81
CA TYR A 125 6.93 2.46 4.51
C TYR A 125 6.31 1.12 4.11
N GLY A 126 5.48 0.53 4.97
CA GLY A 126 4.86 -0.77 4.75
C GLY A 126 5.36 -1.84 5.72
N PHE A 127 5.12 -3.08 5.33
CA PHE A 127 5.49 -4.26 6.09
C PHE A 127 6.46 -5.14 5.29
N THR A 128 7.31 -5.88 6.00
CA THR A 128 8.15 -6.92 5.41
C THR A 128 7.33 -8.18 5.12
N SER A 129 7.93 -9.15 4.41
CA SER A 129 7.35 -10.49 4.24
C SER A 129 7.11 -11.24 5.56
N HIS A 130 7.76 -10.83 6.65
CA HIS A 130 7.57 -11.36 7.99
C HIS A 130 6.57 -10.55 8.82
N ASN A 131 5.80 -9.65 8.17
CA ASN A 131 4.85 -8.73 8.81
C ASN A 131 5.47 -7.77 9.83
N GLU A 132 6.77 -7.48 9.71
CA GLU A 132 7.42 -6.44 10.53
C GLU A 132 7.11 -5.08 9.92
N PHE A 133 6.70 -4.13 10.74
CA PHE A 133 6.34 -2.78 10.32
C PHE A 133 7.58 -1.90 10.18
N LEU A 134 7.85 -1.39 8.97
CA LEU A 134 8.96 -0.48 8.70
C LEU A 134 8.48 0.97 8.71
N PHE A 135 9.16 1.80 9.49
CA PHE A 135 8.92 3.24 9.53
C PHE A 135 10.19 4.04 9.81
N GLN A 136 10.19 5.30 9.39
CA GLN A 136 11.22 6.28 9.73
C GLN A 136 10.80 7.10 10.94
N LEU A 137 11.78 7.43 11.80
CA LEU A 137 11.62 8.24 13.00
C LEU A 137 11.94 9.70 12.72
N ASP A 138 10.97 10.58 12.92
CA ASP A 138 11.11 12.06 13.00
C ASP A 138 12.01 12.66 11.91
N HIS A 139 11.78 12.26 10.66
CA HIS A 139 12.55 12.72 9.50
C HIS A 139 14.09 12.55 9.59
N SER A 140 14.56 11.72 10.52
CA SER A 140 15.97 11.43 10.77
C SER A 140 16.46 10.25 9.92
N PRO A 141 17.77 10.02 9.74
CA PRO A 141 18.30 8.82 9.07
C PRO A 141 18.00 7.50 9.81
N ARG A 142 17.22 7.55 10.91
CA ARG A 142 16.87 6.40 11.74
C ARG A 142 15.57 5.77 11.26
N PHE A 143 15.66 4.48 11.01
CA PHE A 143 14.55 3.61 10.67
C PHE A 143 14.35 2.61 11.80
N ALA A 144 13.13 2.10 11.88
CA ALA A 144 12.75 1.10 12.84
C ALA A 144 11.94 0.01 12.15
N LEU A 145 12.25 -1.23 12.47
CA LEU A 145 11.43 -2.40 12.19
C LEU A 145 10.75 -2.80 13.50
N TYR A 146 9.43 -2.83 13.50
CA TYR A 146 8.64 -3.25 14.64
C TYR A 146 7.98 -4.60 14.35
N ASP A 147 8.27 -5.58 15.20
CA ASP A 147 7.58 -6.87 15.22
C ASP A 147 6.32 -6.74 16.11
N PRO A 148 5.11 -6.78 15.52
CA PRO A 148 3.88 -6.67 16.28
C PRO A 148 3.58 -7.89 17.16
N VAL A 149 4.15 -9.06 16.86
CA VAL A 149 3.95 -10.29 17.63
C VAL A 149 4.87 -10.29 18.85
N ALA A 150 6.17 -10.01 18.66
CA ALA A 150 7.12 -9.97 19.76
C ALA A 150 7.07 -8.64 20.56
N ALA A 151 6.35 -7.63 20.06
CA ALA A 151 6.34 -6.27 20.57
C ALA A 151 7.76 -5.68 20.71
N LYS A 152 8.62 -5.95 19.72
CA LYS A 152 10.03 -5.54 19.72
C LYS A 152 10.33 -4.62 18.56
N THR A 153 11.14 -3.60 18.85
CA THR A 153 11.61 -2.64 17.85
C THR A 153 13.11 -2.76 17.65
N LYS A 154 13.53 -2.98 16.40
CA LYS A 154 14.92 -2.89 15.98
C LYS A 154 15.15 -1.58 15.26
N THR A 155 16.03 -0.74 15.79
CA THR A 155 16.40 0.53 15.15
C THR A 155 17.71 0.41 14.39
N PHE A 156 17.81 1.10 13.26
CA PHE A 156 19.01 1.13 12.42
C PHE A 156 19.12 2.45 11.68
N LYS A 157 20.30 2.73 11.12
CA LYS A 157 20.57 3.95 10.35
C LYS A 157 20.89 3.58 8.91
N ILE A 158 20.28 4.29 7.97
CA ILE A 158 20.67 4.22 6.56
C ILE A 158 21.47 5.48 6.26
N LYS A 159 22.80 5.36 6.22
CA LYS A 159 23.74 6.51 6.17
C LYS A 159 23.56 7.41 4.94
N THR A 160 23.09 6.86 3.83
CA THR A 160 22.81 7.61 2.59
C THR A 160 21.50 8.40 2.66
N MET A 161 20.72 8.28 3.73
CA MET A 161 19.37 8.86 3.85
C MET A 161 19.33 9.97 4.90
N THR A 162 19.85 11.15 4.57
CA THR A 162 19.88 12.32 5.48
C THR A 162 18.60 13.15 5.47
N ARG A 163 17.68 12.88 4.55
CA ARG A 163 16.33 13.46 4.49
C ARG A 163 15.31 12.34 4.30
N PRO A 164 14.04 12.51 4.72
CA PRO A 164 12.95 11.64 4.29
C PRO A 164 12.96 11.71 2.77
N LEU A 165 13.46 10.67 2.12
CA LEU A 165 13.43 10.64 0.68
C LEU A 165 12.10 10.11 0.25
N ASP A 166 11.67 10.73 -0.82
CA ASP A 166 10.36 10.58 -1.40
C ASP A 166 10.20 9.25 -2.17
N ARG A 167 11.03 8.25 -1.87
CA ARG A 167 11.39 7.18 -2.83
C ARG A 167 11.76 5.83 -2.23
N LEU A 168 11.62 5.59 -0.93
CA LEU A 168 11.84 4.24 -0.39
C LEU A 168 10.56 3.42 -0.62
N LYS A 169 10.71 2.31 -1.34
CA LYS A 169 9.71 1.25 -1.45
C LYS A 169 10.34 -0.06 -1.00
N ILE A 170 9.57 -0.85 -0.27
CA ILE A 170 9.94 -2.19 0.13
C ILE A 170 9.45 -3.13 -0.96
N PHE A 171 10.34 -3.92 -1.52
CA PHE A 171 9.97 -5.00 -2.41
C PHE A 171 10.53 -6.30 -1.86
N ASN A 172 9.73 -7.36 -1.93
CA ASN A 172 10.24 -8.70 -1.73
C ASN A 172 11.09 -9.03 -2.95
N TYR A 173 12.38 -9.20 -2.72
CA TYR A 173 13.29 -9.66 -3.76
C TYR A 173 12.96 -11.13 -4.09
N VAL A 174 12.80 -11.40 -5.38
CA VAL A 174 12.68 -12.76 -5.91
C VAL A 174 13.81 -12.96 -6.91
N ASP A 175 14.56 -14.06 -6.77
CA ASP A 175 15.73 -14.39 -7.61
C ASP A 175 15.38 -14.56 -9.10
N SER A 176 14.09 -14.71 -9.42
CA SER A 176 13.60 -14.89 -10.78
C SER A 176 12.27 -14.17 -10.99
N LEU A 177 12.25 -13.19 -11.89
CA LEU A 177 11.03 -12.52 -12.39
C LEU A 177 10.34 -13.33 -13.49
N ALA A 178 10.29 -14.66 -13.35
CA ALA A 178 9.57 -15.51 -14.29
C ALA A 178 8.07 -15.42 -14.00
N TRP A 179 7.35 -14.68 -14.85
CA TRP A 179 5.89 -14.71 -14.86
C TRP A 179 5.39 -16.11 -15.24
N ILE A 180 4.78 -16.82 -14.29
CA ILE A 180 4.09 -18.09 -14.55
C ILE A 180 2.61 -17.75 -14.74
N PRO A 181 2.04 -17.88 -15.95
CA PRO A 181 0.63 -17.63 -16.17
C PRO A 181 -0.22 -18.64 -15.36
N PRO A 182 -1.34 -18.21 -14.76
CA PRO A 182 -2.24 -19.13 -14.07
C PRO A 182 -2.74 -20.20 -15.03
N ALA A 183 -2.79 -21.45 -14.56
CA ALA A 183 -3.23 -22.58 -15.35
C ALA A 183 -4.66 -22.35 -15.86
N ALA A 184 -4.88 -22.52 -17.16
CA ALA A 184 -6.21 -22.48 -17.74
C ALA A 184 -7.07 -23.56 -17.06
N THR A 185 -8.05 -23.14 -16.27
CA THR A 185 -9.10 -24.01 -15.75
C THR A 185 -9.80 -24.60 -16.95
N GLN A 186 -9.55 -25.88 -17.25
CA GLN A 186 -10.31 -26.58 -18.27
C GLN A 186 -11.76 -26.67 -17.79
N LEU A 187 -12.64 -25.87 -18.40
CA LEU A 187 -14.07 -26.12 -18.40
C LEU A 187 -14.28 -27.43 -19.15
N SER A 188 -14.41 -28.53 -18.41
CA SER A 188 -14.98 -29.76 -18.94
C SER A 188 -16.44 -29.46 -19.29
N SER A 189 -16.73 -29.37 -20.60
CA SER A 189 -18.09 -29.47 -21.11
C SER A 189 -18.60 -30.88 -20.82
N VAL A 190 -19.64 -30.97 -20.01
CA VAL A 190 -20.45 -32.19 -19.93
C VAL A 190 -21.57 -32.02 -20.95
N SER A 191 -21.51 -32.86 -21.97
CA SER A 191 -22.54 -33.11 -22.99
C SER A 191 -23.80 -33.73 -22.38
#